data_AF-A0A316E0K1-F1
#
_entry.id   AF-A0A316E0K1-F1
#
_cell.length_a   1.000
_cell.length_b   1.000
_cell.length_c   1.000
_cell.angle_alpha   90.00
_cell.angle_beta   90.00
_cell.angle_gamma   90.00
#
_symmetry.space_group_name_H-M   'P 1'
#
loop_
_entity.id
_entity.type
_entity.pdbx_description
1 polymer ?
#
loop_
_entity_poly.entity_id
_entity_poly.type
_entity_poly.pdbx_seq_one_letter_code
_entity_poly.pdbx_strand_id
1 'polypeptide(L)'
;MVVNPIDFNFRDFGWFDILNQWLCLGAIYLQFILMKKEKVLETLVVLALAPLVFYVLFHTEWLIYLSMGFLITPLISMKIALAIAKIWHTFSNYLGLVMNHALLFICFYLFLVPLSFFQRLFGANQILKKEKSNSYFQKRNHVFTKEDIKNPW
;
A
#
# COMPACT_ATOMS: atom_id res chain seq x y z
N MET A 1 -42.52 -16.75 3.68
CA MET A 1 -41.87 -15.86 4.66
C MET A 1 -40.82 -15.07 3.89
N VAL A 2 -41.04 -13.77 3.71
CA VAL A 2 -40.14 -12.88 2.97
C VAL A 2 -38.97 -12.55 3.89
N VAL A 3 -37.78 -13.07 3.58
CA VAL A 3 -36.55 -12.64 4.25
C VAL A 3 -36.13 -11.34 3.57
N ASN A 4 -36.31 -10.21 4.25
CA ASN A 4 -35.74 -8.94 3.82
C ASN A 4 -34.21 -9.07 3.80
N PRO A 5 -33.53 -8.62 2.73
CA PRO A 5 -32.07 -8.52 2.75
C PRO A 5 -31.69 -7.46 3.78
N ILE A 6 -30.90 -7.83 4.76
CA ILE A 6 -30.29 -6.90 5.72
C ILE A 6 -29.39 -5.96 4.91
N ASP A 7 -29.84 -4.73 4.76
CA ASP A 7 -29.15 -3.60 4.20
C ASP A 7 -27.98 -3.20 5.12
N PHE A 8 -26.85 -3.90 4.95
CA PHE A 8 -25.59 -3.59 5.63
C PHE A 8 -25.04 -2.28 5.05
N ASN A 9 -25.40 -1.17 5.70
CA ASN A 9 -25.00 0.17 5.31
C ASN A 9 -23.51 0.38 5.60
N PHE A 10 -22.68 0.33 4.55
CA PHE A 10 -21.21 0.45 4.57
C PHE A 10 -20.69 1.87 4.90
N ARG A 11 -21.53 2.74 5.50
CA ARG A 11 -21.21 4.16 5.74
C ARG A 11 -20.62 4.46 7.12
N ASP A 12 -20.66 3.52 8.07
CA ASP A 12 -20.16 3.75 9.44
C ASP A 12 -18.65 3.53 9.61
N PHE A 13 -17.93 3.16 8.53
CA PHE A 13 -16.50 2.87 8.56
C PHE A 13 -15.61 4.13 8.68
N GLY A 14 -16.11 5.30 8.29
CA GLY A 14 -15.31 6.53 8.23
C GLY A 14 -14.86 7.08 9.59
N TRP A 15 -15.58 6.79 10.68
CA TRP A 15 -15.17 7.24 12.02
C TRP A 15 -13.97 6.47 12.57
N PHE A 16 -13.78 5.22 12.11
CA PHE A 16 -12.66 4.37 12.52
C PHE A 16 -11.33 4.84 11.92
N ASP A 17 -11.37 5.27 10.65
CA ASP A 17 -10.21 5.86 9.96
C ASP A 17 -9.78 7.18 10.59
N ILE A 18 -10.75 8.03 10.96
CA ILE A 18 -10.49 9.30 11.64
C ILE A 18 -9.85 9.04 13.02
N LEU A 19 -10.41 8.11 13.81
CA LEU A 19 -9.84 7.76 15.12
C LEU A 19 -8.41 7.22 15.02
N ASN A 20 -8.14 6.36 14.04
CA ASN A 20 -6.79 5.86 13.75
C ASN A 20 -5.84 6.98 13.33
N GLN A 21 -6.31 7.94 12.54
CA GLN A 21 -5.49 9.09 12.13
C GLN A 21 -5.11 9.96 13.34
N TRP A 22 -6.02 10.18 14.29
CA TRP A 22 -5.73 10.89 15.54
C TRP A 22 -4.79 10.11 16.47
N LEU A 23 -4.95 8.79 16.59
CA LEU A 23 -4.04 7.93 17.36
C LEU A 23 -2.63 7.92 16.76
N CYS A 24 -2.51 7.84 15.43
CA CYS A 24 -1.23 7.91 14.73
C CYS A 24 -0.56 9.27 14.92
N LEU A 25 -1.31 10.37 14.80
CA LEU A 25 -0.76 11.72 15.04
C LEU A 25 -0.28 11.87 16.49
N GLY A 26 -1.03 11.35 17.46
CA GLY A 26 -0.62 11.30 18.87
C GLY A 26 0.63 10.46 19.11
N ALA A 27 0.71 9.27 18.50
CA ALA A 27 1.88 8.39 18.61
C ALA A 27 3.13 9.02 17.96
N ILE A 28 2.98 9.67 16.79
CA ILE A 28 4.06 10.40 16.13
C ILE A 28 4.52 11.56 17.01
N TYR A 29 3.61 12.33 17.60
CA TYR A 29 3.94 13.44 18.49
C TYR A 29 4.67 12.95 19.76
N LEU A 30 4.23 11.82 20.32
CA LEU A 30 4.85 11.21 21.50
C LEU A 30 6.24 10.63 21.17
N GLN A 31 6.42 10.03 20.00
CA GLN A 31 7.71 9.56 19.51
C GLN A 31 8.66 10.73 19.20
N PHE A 32 8.12 11.84 18.71
CA PHE A 32 8.85 13.07 18.43
C PHE A 32 9.34 13.77 19.72
N ILE A 33 8.58 13.65 20.81
CA ILE A 33 8.96 14.19 22.13
C ILE A 33 9.86 13.23 22.91
N LEU A 34 9.67 11.91 22.75
CA LEU A 34 10.36 10.85 23.48
C LEU A 34 11.45 10.15 22.63
N MET A 35 12.25 10.91 21.90
CA MET A 35 13.36 10.33 21.12
C MET A 35 14.60 10.19 22.00
N LYS A 36 15.08 8.95 22.20
CA LYS A 36 16.33 8.69 22.92
C LYS A 36 17.53 9.22 22.14
N LYS A 37 18.52 9.76 22.85
CA LYS A 37 19.75 10.33 22.26
C LYS A 37 20.52 9.30 21.40
N GLU A 38 20.54 8.04 21.84
CA GLU A 38 21.18 6.94 21.10
C GLU A 38 20.60 6.77 19.70
N LYS A 39 19.26 6.78 19.58
CA LYS A 39 18.56 6.62 18.30
C LYS A 39 18.79 7.78 17.34
N VAL A 40 18.97 9.00 17.87
CA VAL A 40 19.36 10.17 17.07
C VAL A 40 20.75 9.98 16.47
N LEU A 41 21.71 9.49 17.27
CA LEU A 41 23.08 9.25 16.81
C LEU A 41 23.13 8.12 15.77
N GLU A 42 22.43 7.00 16.01
CA GLU A 42 22.30 5.92 15.03
C GLU A 42 21.76 6.44 13.69
N THR A 43 20.70 7.26 13.72
CA THR A 43 20.09 7.84 12.50
C THR A 43 21.08 8.73 11.74
N LEU A 44 21.84 9.59 12.44
CA LEU A 44 22.84 10.46 11.83
C LEU A 44 24.02 9.69 11.24
N VAL A 45 24.47 8.63 11.91
CA VAL A 45 25.52 7.75 11.38
C VAL A 45 25.04 7.08 10.10
N VAL A 46 23.80 6.60 10.05
CA VAL A 46 23.20 6.04 8.83
C VAL A 46 23.11 7.11 7.72
N LEU A 47 22.67 8.33 8.06
CA LEU A 47 22.65 9.45 7.11
C LEU A 47 24.03 9.84 6.59
N ALA A 48 25.08 9.69 7.39
CA ALA A 48 26.46 9.95 6.98
C ALA A 48 27.06 8.79 6.17
N LEU A 49 26.66 7.55 6.45
CA LEU A 49 27.08 6.37 5.71
C LEU A 49 26.51 6.34 4.29
N ALA A 50 25.27 6.78 4.09
CA ALA A 50 24.66 6.83 2.75
C ALA A 50 25.52 7.60 1.72
N PRO A 51 25.86 8.89 1.89
CA PRO A 51 26.71 9.62 0.95
C PRO A 51 28.13 9.05 0.87
N LEU A 52 28.63 8.40 1.92
CA LEU A 52 29.94 7.73 1.88
C LEU A 52 29.91 6.52 0.92
N VAL A 53 28.87 5.69 0.97
CA VAL A 53 28.69 4.58 0.02
C VAL A 53 28.49 5.11 -1.40
N PHE A 54 27.69 6.16 -1.58
CA PHE A 54 27.52 6.79 -2.89
C PHE A 54 28.82 7.38 -3.44
N TYR A 55 29.71 7.92 -2.59
CA TYR A 55 31.02 8.38 -3.01
C TYR A 55 31.87 7.25 -3.61
N VAL A 56 31.83 6.04 -3.03
CA VAL A 56 32.58 4.89 -3.56
C VAL A 56 32.08 4.48 -4.95
N LEU A 57 30.80 4.70 -5.27
CA LEU A 57 30.21 4.33 -6.56
C LEU A 57 30.40 5.42 -7.64
N PHE A 58 30.28 6.70 -7.26
CA PHE A 58 30.25 7.82 -8.23
C PHE A 58 31.51 8.70 -8.22
N HIS A 59 32.43 8.48 -7.27
CA HIS A 59 33.68 9.24 -7.07
C HIS A 59 33.51 10.77 -6.95
N THR A 60 32.32 11.26 -6.57
CA THR A 60 32.02 12.69 -6.47
C THR A 60 32.52 13.30 -5.17
N GLU A 61 33.51 14.18 -5.22
CA GLU A 61 34.18 14.76 -4.04
C GLU A 61 33.24 15.51 -3.08
N TRP A 62 32.15 16.10 -3.59
CA TRP A 62 31.19 16.85 -2.77
C TRP A 62 30.47 15.98 -1.71
N LEU A 63 30.34 14.68 -1.94
CA LEU A 63 29.66 13.77 -1.01
C LEU A 63 30.45 13.53 0.28
N ILE A 64 31.78 13.64 0.25
CA ILE A 64 32.63 13.48 1.44
C ILE A 64 32.38 14.63 2.41
N TYR A 65 32.35 15.87 1.92
CA TYR A 65 32.09 17.04 2.76
C TYR A 65 30.73 16.96 3.44
N LEU A 66 29.73 16.42 2.74
CA LEU A 66 28.40 16.20 3.30
C LEU A 66 28.40 15.14 4.42
N SER A 67 29.09 14.01 4.21
CA SER A 67 29.24 12.95 5.23
C SER A 67 29.95 13.46 6.48
N MET A 68 31.04 14.23 6.32
CA MET A 68 31.73 14.89 7.43
C MET A 68 30.82 15.86 8.18
N GLY A 69 30.01 16.66 7.46
CA GLY A 69 29.04 17.56 8.07
C GLY A 69 28.06 16.84 8.99
N PHE A 70 27.50 15.72 8.54
CA PHE A 70 26.56 14.93 9.35
C PHE A 70 27.22 14.28 10.58
N LEU A 71 28.49 13.87 10.49
CA LEU A 71 29.24 13.31 11.64
C LEU A 71 29.62 14.38 12.67
N ILE A 72 29.98 15.58 12.24
CA ILE A 72 30.42 16.65 13.14
C ILE A 72 29.23 17.32 13.84
N THR A 73 28.07 17.40 13.18
CA THR A 73 26.87 18.03 13.72
C THR A 73 26.47 17.57 15.13
N PRO A 74 26.37 16.25 15.44
CA PRO A 74 26.04 15.78 16.79
C PRO A 74 27.10 16.09 17.84
N LEU A 75 28.37 16.25 17.46
CA LEU A 75 29.45 16.61 18.38
C LEU A 75 29.34 18.08 18.82
N ILE A 76 28.92 18.97 17.91
CA ILE A 76 28.76 20.40 18.21
C ILE A 76 27.49 20.66 19.01
N SER A 77 26.37 20.06 18.61
CA SER A 77 25.08 20.29 19.27
C SER A 77 24.09 19.15 19.11
N MET A 78 23.73 18.55 20.24
CA MET A 78 22.68 17.52 20.29
C MET A 78 21.31 18.05 19.83
N LYS A 79 21.03 19.36 19.98
CA LYS A 79 19.74 19.95 19.58
C LYS A 79 19.57 19.94 18.06
N ILE A 80 20.64 20.24 17.32
CA ILE A 80 20.63 20.27 15.85
C ILE A 80 20.51 18.85 15.31
N ALA A 81 21.29 17.92 15.86
CA ALA A 81 21.21 16.50 15.57
C ALA A 81 19.77 15.95 15.72
N LEU A 82 19.10 16.32 16.81
CA LEU A 82 17.73 15.91 17.09
C LEU A 82 16.73 16.51 16.08
N ALA A 83 16.92 17.76 15.64
CA ALA A 83 16.09 18.37 14.59
C ALA A 83 16.26 17.67 13.23
N ILE A 84 17.49 17.35 12.83
CA ILE A 84 17.77 16.63 11.58
C ILE A 84 17.13 15.24 11.60
N ALA A 85 17.35 14.47 12.68
CA ALA A 85 16.77 13.14 12.83
C ALA A 85 15.24 13.19 12.78
N LYS A 86 14.63 14.19 13.43
CA LYS A 86 13.18 14.43 13.37
C LYS A 86 12.66 14.64 11.96
N ILE A 87 13.28 15.54 11.21
CA ILE A 87 12.90 15.81 9.81
C ILE A 87 13.01 14.54 8.97
N TRP A 88 14.10 13.79 9.15
CA TRP A 88 14.34 12.54 8.44
C TRP A 88 13.30 11.45 8.77
N HIS A 89 12.96 11.28 10.05
CA HIS A 89 11.95 10.32 10.48
C HIS A 89 10.56 10.67 9.93
N THR A 90 10.19 11.96 9.91
CA THR A 90 8.93 12.42 9.29
C THR A 90 8.92 12.13 7.79
N PHE A 91 10.03 12.39 7.09
CA PHE A 91 10.16 12.08 5.67
C PHE A 91 10.03 10.57 5.40
N SER A 92 10.69 9.74 6.21
CA SER A 92 10.64 8.28 6.10
C SER A 92 9.24 7.73 6.35
N ASN A 93 8.50 8.29 7.32
CA ASN A 93 7.12 7.91 7.57
C ASN A 93 6.21 8.23 6.37
N TYR A 94 6.38 9.41 5.78
CA TYR A 94 5.64 9.78 4.57
C TYR A 94 5.94 8.84 3.41
N LEU A 95 7.22 8.50 3.20
CA LEU A 95 7.62 7.50 2.21
C LEU A 95 6.98 6.14 2.49
N GLY A 96 6.85 5.72 3.74
CA GLY A 96 6.17 4.47 4.11
C GLY A 96 4.69 4.44 3.68
N LEU A 97 3.97 5.56 3.83
CA LEU A 97 2.58 5.67 3.39
C LEU A 97 2.43 5.56 1.87
N VAL A 98 3.35 6.20 1.12
CA VAL A 98 3.39 6.11 -0.35
C VAL A 98 3.78 4.69 -0.77
N MET A 99 4.71 4.05 -0.05
CA MET A 99 5.20 2.71 -0.36
C MET A 99 4.09 1.65 -0.30
N ASN A 100 3.12 1.78 0.60
CA ASN A 100 1.98 0.84 0.64
C ASN A 100 1.21 0.82 -0.69
N HIS A 101 0.93 2.00 -1.25
CA HIS A 101 0.24 2.13 -2.54
C HIS A 101 1.13 1.64 -3.69
N ALA A 102 2.43 1.96 -3.65
CA ALA A 102 3.40 1.51 -4.64
C ALA A 102 3.53 -0.03 -4.65
N LEU A 103 3.60 -0.67 -3.47
CA LEU A 103 3.66 -2.12 -3.34
C LEU A 103 2.41 -2.79 -3.89
N LEU A 104 1.22 -2.26 -3.60
CA LEU A 104 -0.03 -2.78 -4.14
C LEU A 104 -0.04 -2.68 -5.68
N PHE A 105 0.36 -1.52 -6.22
CA PHE A 105 0.45 -1.30 -7.66
C PHE A 105 1.43 -2.27 -8.32
N ILE A 106 2.63 -2.42 -7.76
CA ILE A 106 3.66 -3.35 -8.24
C ILE A 106 3.16 -4.79 -8.17
N CYS A 107 2.53 -5.20 -7.08
CA CYS A 107 1.99 -6.54 -6.91
C CYS A 107 0.89 -6.82 -7.95
N PHE A 108 -0.04 -5.88 -8.15
CA PHE A 108 -1.08 -6.00 -9.17
C PHE A 108 -0.47 -6.12 -10.56
N TYR A 109 0.49 -5.27 -10.91
CA TYR A 109 1.10 -5.25 -12.23
C TYR A 109 1.99 -6.49 -12.48
N LEU A 110 2.70 -6.98 -11.47
CA LEU A 110 3.62 -8.10 -11.60
C LEU A 110 2.92 -9.46 -11.53
N PHE A 111 1.83 -9.59 -10.77
CA PHE A 111 1.14 -10.87 -10.60
C PHE A 111 -0.21 -10.92 -11.31
N LEU A 112 -1.11 -9.98 -11.03
CA LEU A 112 -2.49 -10.04 -11.53
C LEU A 112 -2.59 -9.74 -13.02
N VAL A 113 -1.84 -8.75 -13.52
CA VAL A 113 -1.85 -8.41 -14.95
C VAL A 113 -1.39 -9.59 -15.82
N PRO A 114 -0.20 -10.21 -15.60
CA PRO A 114 0.19 -11.35 -16.40
C PRO A 114 -0.71 -12.56 -16.18
N LEU A 115 -1.19 -12.79 -14.96
CA LEU A 115 -2.15 -13.87 -14.70
C LEU A 115 -3.44 -13.69 -15.52
N SER A 116 -3.97 -12.46 -15.60
CA SER A 116 -5.15 -12.17 -16.42
C SER A 116 -4.88 -12.37 -17.92
N PHE A 117 -3.67 -12.05 -18.37
CA PHE A 117 -3.26 -12.28 -19.75
C PHE A 117 -3.14 -13.77 -20.07
N PHE A 118 -2.54 -14.56 -19.16
CA PHE A 118 -2.52 -16.01 -19.26
C PHE A 118 -3.91 -16.61 -19.23
N GLN A 119 -4.80 -16.13 -18.36
CA GLN A 119 -6.20 -16.54 -18.36
C GLN A 119 -6.91 -16.17 -19.67
N ARG A 120 -6.58 -15.04 -20.31
CA ARG A 120 -7.18 -14.68 -21.60
C ARG A 120 -6.65 -15.53 -22.76
N LEU A 121 -5.40 -15.99 -22.69
CA LEU A 121 -4.79 -16.86 -23.70
C LEU A 121 -5.20 -18.33 -23.54
N PHE A 122 -5.25 -18.84 -22.31
CA PHE A 122 -5.54 -20.25 -22.01
C PHE A 122 -6.99 -20.52 -21.59
N GLY A 123 -7.69 -19.50 -21.09
CA GLY A 123 -9.10 -19.58 -20.74
C GLY A 123 -9.92 -19.67 -22.01
N ALA A 124 -10.45 -20.86 -22.27
CA ALA A 124 -11.48 -21.07 -23.27
C ALA A 124 -12.62 -20.06 -23.00
N ASN A 125 -12.77 -19.08 -23.89
CA ASN A 125 -13.87 -18.13 -23.85
C ASN A 125 -15.20 -18.87 -24.08
N GLN A 126 -15.72 -19.55 -23.05
CA GLN A 126 -16.99 -20.27 -23.14
C GLN A 126 -18.17 -19.32 -23.31
N ILE A 127 -18.02 -18.05 -22.89
CA ILE A 127 -19.05 -17.00 -22.99
C ILE A 127 -19.17 -16.46 -24.44
N LEU A 128 -18.14 -16.63 -25.29
CA LEU A 128 -18.11 -16.10 -26.66
C LEU A 128 -18.43 -17.13 -27.74
N LYS A 129 -18.80 -18.38 -27.40
CA LYS A 129 -19.47 -19.27 -28.36
C LYS A 129 -20.89 -18.77 -28.59
N LYS A 130 -20.99 -17.66 -29.31
CA LYS A 130 -22.24 -17.14 -29.84
C LYS A 130 -22.69 -18.10 -30.93
N GLU A 131 -23.62 -18.99 -30.60
CA GLU A 131 -24.46 -19.63 -31.60
C GLU A 131 -25.11 -18.54 -32.47
N LYS A 132 -25.34 -18.78 -33.76
CA LYS A 132 -25.91 -17.83 -34.75
C LYS A 132 -27.40 -17.47 -34.47
N SER A 133 -27.74 -17.19 -33.23
CA SER A 133 -29.08 -16.91 -32.71
C SER A 133 -29.22 -15.41 -32.38
N ASN A 134 -30.41 -14.86 -32.62
CA ASN A 134 -30.77 -13.49 -32.27
C ASN A 134 -30.92 -13.27 -30.75
N SER A 135 -30.84 -14.31 -29.92
CA SER A 135 -31.02 -14.22 -28.47
C SER A 135 -30.24 -15.30 -27.73
N TYR A 136 -29.70 -14.95 -26.56
CA TYR A 136 -29.10 -15.90 -25.61
C TYR A 136 -30.15 -16.72 -24.86
N PHE A 137 -31.42 -16.33 -24.92
CA PHE A 137 -32.52 -17.07 -24.30
C PHE A 137 -32.94 -18.24 -25.18
N GLN A 138 -32.80 -19.46 -24.68
CA GLN A 138 -33.46 -20.63 -25.27
C GLN A 138 -34.96 -20.57 -24.98
N LYS A 139 -35.80 -20.65 -26.02
CA LYS A 139 -37.26 -20.75 -25.86
C LYS A 139 -37.60 -22.14 -25.29
N ARG A 140 -37.94 -22.21 -24.00
CA ARG A 140 -38.43 -23.44 -23.36
C ARG A 140 -39.93 -23.62 -23.62
N ASN A 141 -40.28 -24.25 -24.73
CA ASN A 141 -41.65 -24.71 -24.98
C ASN A 141 -41.86 -26.10 -24.34
N HIS A 142 -41.95 -26.15 -23.00
CA HIS A 142 -42.34 -27.36 -22.27
C HIS A 142 -43.60 -27.09 -21.45
N VAL A 143 -44.45 -28.10 -21.30
CA VAL A 143 -45.65 -28.02 -20.47
C VAL A 143 -45.22 -28.25 -19.03
N PHE A 144 -45.50 -27.28 -18.16
CA PHE A 144 -45.09 -27.35 -16.75
C PHE A 144 -45.73 -28.53 -16.04
N THR A 145 -44.89 -29.40 -15.49
CA THR A 145 -45.30 -30.58 -14.72
C THR A 145 -45.03 -30.33 -13.23
N LYS A 146 -45.69 -31.08 -12.34
CA LYS A 146 -45.47 -30.95 -10.88
C LYS A 146 -44.03 -31.23 -10.45
N GLU A 147 -43.27 -31.96 -11.26
CA GLU A 147 -41.86 -32.28 -11.03
C GLU A 147 -40.95 -31.08 -11.24
N ASP A 148 -41.30 -30.15 -12.15
CA ASP A 148 -40.55 -28.92 -12.42
C ASP A 148 -40.64 -27.91 -11.27
N ILE A 149 -41.69 -28.00 -10.44
CA ILE A 149 -41.85 -27.17 -9.24
C ILE A 149 -40.89 -27.61 -8.12
N LYS A 150 -40.47 -28.88 -8.11
CA LYS A 150 -39.58 -29.39 -7.06
C LYS A 150 -38.15 -28.86 -7.19
N ASN A 151 -37.67 -28.61 -8.41
CA ASN A 151 -36.34 -28.03 -8.67
C ASN A 151 -36.45 -26.95 -9.76
N PRO A 152 -36.68 -25.68 -9.38
CA PRO A 152 -36.91 -24.58 -10.32
C PRO A 152 -35.63 -24.01 -10.97
N TRP A 153 -34.45 -24.57 -10.72
CA TRP A 153 -33.15 -24.10 -11.24
C TRP A 153 -32.66 -24.92 -12.44
#